data_AF-A0A1I2RR45-F1
#
_entry.id   AF-A0A1I2RR45-F1
#
_cell.length_a   1.000
_cell.length_b   1.000
_cell.length_c   1.000
_cell.angle_alpha   90.00
_cell.angle_beta   90.00
_cell.angle_gamma   90.00
#
_symmetry.space_group_name_H-M   'P 1'
#
loop_
_entity.id
_entity.type
_entity.pdbx_description
1 polymer ?
#
loop_
_entity_poly.entity_id
_entity_poly.type
_entity_poly.pdbx_seq_one_letter_code
_entity_poly.pdbx_strand_id
1 'polypeptide(L)'
;MDVEVAFRLLVAAFCVVAPSLLFVGLLRGLEALRDDRLVESVLDRMDDGDETGGTRRRAPFTPAVSDGGRRAAETVACDTCGAPNPRYASYCGACLSTLNADD
;
A
#
# COMPACT_ATOMS: atom_id res chain seq x y z
N MET A 1 11.32 48.58 5.21
CA MET A 1 11.20 47.27 5.87
C MET A 1 12.60 46.82 6.19
N ASP A 2 12.91 46.71 7.48
CA ASP A 2 14.23 46.30 7.93
C ASP A 2 14.55 44.90 7.41
N VAL A 3 15.59 44.81 6.56
CA VAL A 3 15.98 43.57 5.86
C VAL A 3 16.21 42.43 6.85
N GLU A 4 16.71 42.76 8.04
CA GLU A 4 16.88 41.83 9.15
C GLU A 4 15.56 41.20 9.61
N VAL A 5 14.50 42.01 9.76
CA VAL A 5 13.18 41.52 10.18
C VAL A 5 12.58 40.62 9.10
N ALA A 6 12.70 41.01 7.84
CA ALA A 6 12.26 40.19 6.72
C ALA A 6 12.99 38.83 6.67
N PHE A 7 14.30 38.82 6.90
CA PHE A 7 15.10 37.60 6.94
C PHE A 7 14.67 36.66 8.08
N ARG A 8 14.49 37.19 9.30
CA ARG A 8 14.04 36.40 10.46
C ARG A 8 12.66 35.80 10.23
N LEU A 9 11.74 36.57 9.63
CA LEU A 9 10.40 36.08 9.29
C LEU A 9 10.45 34.95 8.25
N LEU A 10 11.31 35.07 7.23
CA LEU A 10 11.51 34.02 6.23
C LEU A 10 12.01 32.74 6.90
N VAL A 11 13.08 32.83 7.70
CA VAL A 11 13.65 31.68 8.41
C VAL A 11 12.61 31.03 9.32
N ALA A 12 11.86 31.83 10.08
CA ALA A 12 10.80 31.32 10.96
C ALA A 12 9.70 30.60 10.16
N ALA A 13 9.22 31.19 9.07
CA ALA A 13 8.22 30.59 8.19
C ALA A 13 8.74 29.28 7.58
N PHE A 14 9.99 29.26 7.12
CA PHE A 14 10.64 28.06 6.59
C PHE A 14 10.72 26.96 7.65
N CYS A 15 11.20 27.26 8.86
CA CYS A 15 11.29 26.29 9.94
C CYS A 15 9.94 25.68 10.35
N VAL A 16 8.84 26.42 10.17
CA VAL A 16 7.47 25.92 10.46
C VAL A 16 6.92 25.09 9.31
N VAL A 17 7.10 25.54 8.07
CA VAL A 17 6.47 24.92 6.89
C VAL A 17 7.29 23.73 6.36
N ALA A 18 8.62 23.83 6.38
CA ALA A 18 9.51 22.83 5.82
C ALA A 18 9.33 21.42 6.42
N PRO A 19 9.17 21.20 7.74
CA PRO A 19 8.97 19.86 8.30
C PRO A 19 7.69 19.19 7.78
N SER A 20 6.61 19.97 7.65
CA SER A 20 5.33 19.48 7.15
C SER A 20 5.41 19.12 5.67
N LEU A 21 6.06 19.97 4.87
CA LEU A 21 6.31 19.69 3.45
C LEU A 21 7.22 18.48 3.24
N LEU A 22 8.26 18.33 4.06
CA LEU A 22 9.17 17.19 4.00
C LEU A 22 8.43 15.89 4.33
N PHE A 23 7.58 15.91 5.35
CA PHE A 23 6.74 14.76 5.72
C PHE A 23 5.77 14.37 4.60
N VAL A 24 5.01 15.34 4.06
CA VAL A 24 4.07 15.09 2.96
C VAL A 24 4.81 14.65 1.69
N GLY A 25 5.95 15.28 1.39
CA GLY A 25 6.80 14.91 0.25
C GLY A 25 7.33 13.49 0.38
N LEU A 26 7.76 13.08 1.57
CA LEU A 26 8.21 11.72 1.85
C LEU A 26 7.07 10.71 1.67
N LEU A 27 5.89 11.00 2.24
CA LEU A 27 4.70 10.15 2.06
C LEU A 27 4.33 10.00 0.59
N ARG A 28 4.28 11.11 -0.16
CA ARG A 28 3.98 11.11 -1.59
C ARG A 28 5.04 10.37 -2.40
N GLY A 29 6.31 10.47 -2.00
CA GLY A 29 7.40 9.71 -2.62
C GLY A 29 7.28 8.21 -2.38
N LEU A 30 6.90 7.80 -1.17
CA LEU A 30 6.64 6.40 -0.84
C LEU A 30 5.39 5.87 -1.57
N GLU A 31 4.34 6.68 -1.67
CA GLU A 31 3.15 6.38 -2.48
C GLU A 31 3.51 6.20 -3.95
N ALA A 32 4.30 7.11 -4.53
CA ALA A 32 4.75 7.01 -5.92
C ALA A 32 5.57 5.73 -6.18
N LEU A 33 6.52 5.40 -5.31
CA LEU A 33 7.33 4.17 -5.44
C LEU A 33 6.49 2.89 -5.29
N ARG A 34 5.42 2.95 -4.50
CA ARG A 34 4.47 1.86 -4.35
C ARG A 34 3.60 1.71 -5.60
N ASP A 35 3.13 2.83 -6.14
CA ASP A 35 2.29 2.86 -7.34
C ASP A 35 3.08 2.47 -8.58
N ASP A 36 4.33 2.89 -8.77
CA ASP A 36 5.14 2.47 -9.94
C ASP A 36 5.27 0.93 -10.04
N ARG A 37 5.38 0.23 -8.90
CA ARG A 37 5.38 -1.24 -8.87
C ARG A 37 4.02 -1.87 -9.16
N LEU A 38 2.94 -1.15 -8.90
CA LEU A 38 1.57 -1.59 -9.13
C LEU A 38 1.10 -1.25 -10.55
N VAL A 39 1.46 -0.08 -11.08
CA VAL A 39 1.14 0.40 -12.42
C VAL A 39 1.73 -0.53 -13.47
N GLU A 40 3.00 -0.93 -13.33
CA GLU A 40 3.59 -1.91 -14.24
C GLU A 40 2.79 -3.23 -14.23
N SER A 41 2.43 -3.73 -13.04
CA SER A 41 1.68 -5.00 -12.91
C SER A 41 0.21 -4.92 -13.37
N VAL A 42 -0.39 -3.72 -13.38
CA VAL A 42 -1.76 -3.49 -13.85
C VAL A 42 -1.78 -3.27 -15.35
N LEU A 43 -0.81 -2.54 -15.90
CA LEU A 43 -0.63 -2.38 -17.34
C LEU A 43 -0.32 -3.73 -18.00
N ASP A 44 0.59 -4.52 -17.44
CA ASP A 44 0.91 -5.89 -17.90
C ASP A 44 -0.34 -6.80 -17.88
N ARG A 45 -1.16 -6.72 -16.82
CA ARG A 45 -2.42 -7.47 -16.74
C ARG A 45 -3.53 -6.96 -17.66
N MET A 46 -3.50 -5.69 -18.05
CA MET A 46 -4.46 -5.12 -19.00
C MET A 46 -4.07 -5.48 -20.45
N ASP A 47 -2.78 -5.55 -20.76
CA ASP A 47 -2.28 -6.04 -22.05
C ASP A 47 -2.59 -7.54 -22.23
N ASP A 48 -2.42 -8.35 -21.18
CA ASP A 48 -2.77 -9.78 -21.17
C ASP A 48 -4.29 -10.07 -21.05
N GLY A 49 -5.11 -9.05 -20.75
CA GLY A 49 -6.46 -9.22 -20.21
C GLY A 49 -7.63 -9.10 -21.19
N ASP A 50 -7.38 -8.75 -22.45
CA ASP A 50 -8.47 -8.57 -23.44
C ASP A 50 -8.93 -9.87 -24.10
N GLU A 51 -8.33 -11.00 -23.73
CA GLU A 51 -8.79 -12.34 -24.13
C GLU A 51 -9.21 -13.12 -22.87
N THR A 52 -10.53 -13.31 -22.71
CA THR A 52 -11.22 -14.28 -21.82
C THR A 52 -11.78 -13.73 -20.51
N GLY A 53 -13.10 -13.66 -20.46
CA GLY A 53 -13.89 -13.20 -19.32
C GLY A 53 -13.81 -14.10 -18.08
N GLY A 54 -14.22 -13.52 -16.95
CA GLY A 54 -14.42 -14.28 -15.71
C GLY A 54 -14.21 -13.43 -14.46
N THR A 55 -15.31 -12.88 -13.96
CA THR A 55 -15.50 -12.31 -12.62
C THR A 55 -14.60 -12.90 -11.52
N ARG A 56 -13.60 -12.14 -11.06
CA ARG A 56 -13.06 -12.24 -9.69
C ARG A 56 -12.76 -10.84 -9.17
N ARG A 57 -13.62 -10.36 -8.26
CA ARG A 57 -13.37 -9.20 -7.40
C ARG A 57 -12.07 -9.45 -6.63
N ARG A 58 -10.97 -8.87 -7.11
CA ARG A 58 -9.67 -8.89 -6.44
C ARG A 58 -9.73 -7.89 -5.28
N ALA A 59 -9.65 -8.39 -4.05
CA ALA A 59 -9.61 -7.53 -2.86
C ALA A 59 -8.32 -6.67 -2.90
N PRO A 60 -8.34 -5.38 -2.51
CA PRO A 60 -7.26 -4.44 -2.81
C PRO A 60 -5.97 -4.58 -1.97
N PHE A 61 -5.85 -5.60 -1.12
CA PHE A 61 -4.72 -5.74 -0.21
C PHE A 61 -4.29 -7.19 -0.05
N THR A 62 -3.71 -7.77 -1.11
CA THR A 62 -2.83 -8.93 -0.96
C THR A 62 -1.41 -8.45 -1.27
N PRO A 63 -0.46 -8.47 -0.33
CA PRO A 63 0.95 -8.32 -0.71
C PRO A 63 1.25 -9.47 -1.67
N ALA A 64 1.54 -9.12 -2.93
CA ALA A 64 2.01 -10.06 -3.92
C ALA A 64 3.40 -10.54 -3.44
N VAL A 65 3.41 -11.63 -2.67
CA VAL A 65 4.61 -12.42 -2.45
C VAL A 65 4.94 -13.01 -3.81
N SER A 66 5.95 -12.42 -4.45
CA SER A 66 6.46 -12.81 -5.76
C SER A 66 6.73 -14.31 -5.79
N ASP A 67 6.26 -14.92 -6.87
CA ASP A 67 6.41 -16.32 -7.21
C ASP A 67 7.90 -16.65 -7.37
N GLY A 68 8.46 -17.26 -6.33
CA GLY A 68 9.86 -17.61 -6.21
C GLY A 68 10.00 -18.84 -5.34
N GLY A 69 9.22 -19.88 -5.63
CA GLY A 69 9.36 -21.19 -5.01
C GLY A 69 8.05 -21.75 -4.50
N ARG A 70 7.63 -22.86 -5.12
CA ARG A 70 6.58 -23.78 -4.68
C ARG A 70 6.68 -24.09 -3.17
N ARG A 71 5.97 -23.31 -2.38
CA ARG A 71 5.19 -23.79 -1.23
C ARG A 71 3.85 -23.09 -1.41
N ALA A 72 2.80 -23.85 -1.69
CA ALA A 72 1.45 -23.30 -1.57
C ALA A 72 1.37 -22.74 -0.15
N ALA A 73 1.48 -21.41 -0.01
CA ALA A 73 1.43 -20.77 1.28
C ALA A 73 0.07 -21.15 1.84
N GLU A 74 0.07 -21.90 2.94
CA GLU A 74 -1.16 -22.38 3.54
C GLU A 74 -2.00 -21.14 3.91
N THR A 75 -3.18 -21.04 3.29
CA THR A 75 -4.07 -19.88 3.43
C THR A 75 -5.26 -20.25 4.29
N VAL A 76 -5.67 -19.33 5.15
CA VAL A 76 -6.87 -19.40 5.97
C VAL A 76 -7.89 -18.37 5.47
N ALA A 77 -9.15 -18.78 5.33
CA ALA A 77 -10.23 -17.86 4.97
C ALA A 77 -10.70 -17.10 6.21
N CYS A 78 -11.00 -15.82 6.06
CA CYS A 78 -11.60 -15.03 7.13
C CYS A 78 -13.07 -15.43 7.34
N ASP A 79 -13.46 -15.78 8.56
CA ASP A 79 -14.86 -16.13 8.88
C ASP A 79 -15.84 -14.95 8.73
N THR A 80 -15.33 -13.71 8.81
CA THR A 80 -16.17 -12.51 8.73
C THR A 80 -16.45 -12.08 7.29
N CYS A 81 -15.45 -12.10 6.42
CA CYS A 81 -15.57 -11.57 5.06
C CYS A 81 -15.17 -12.54 3.95
N GLY A 82 -14.73 -13.75 4.28
CA GLY A 82 -14.32 -14.78 3.32
C GLY A 82 -13.01 -14.52 2.59
N ALA A 83 -12.29 -13.44 2.92
CA ALA A 83 -11.03 -13.12 2.26
C ALA A 83 -9.95 -14.17 2.59
N PRO A 84 -9.13 -14.62 1.62
CA PRO A 84 -8.00 -15.49 1.89
C PRO A 84 -6.86 -14.69 2.53
N ASN A 85 -6.29 -15.24 3.61
CA ASN A 85 -5.18 -14.66 4.35
C ASN A 85 -4.09 -15.74 4.53
N PRO A 86 -2.82 -15.37 4.68
CA PRO A 86 -1.78 -16.35 5.01
C PRO A 86 -1.98 -16.88 6.44
N ARG A 87 -1.68 -18.17 6.69
CA ARG A 87 -1.84 -18.79 8.03
C ARG A 87 -1.11 -18.07 9.19
N TYR A 88 -0.06 -17.30 8.89
CA TYR A 88 0.65 -16.52 9.92
C TYR A 88 -0.02 -15.19 10.28
N ALA A 89 -1.07 -14.77 9.55
CA ALA A 89 -1.78 -13.52 9.84
C ALA A 89 -2.71 -13.69 11.04
N SER A 90 -2.59 -12.78 12.01
CA SER A 90 -3.50 -12.69 13.17
C SER A 90 -4.78 -11.89 12.86
N TYR A 91 -4.74 -11.03 11.84
CA TYR A 91 -5.86 -10.19 11.42
C TYR A 91 -6.10 -10.29 9.92
N CYS A 92 -7.36 -10.15 9.53
CA CYS A 92 -7.76 -10.12 8.13
C CYS A 92 -7.26 -8.86 7.43
N GLY A 93 -6.55 -9.01 6.30
CA GLY A 93 -6.07 -7.88 5.49
C GLY A 93 -7.17 -7.06 4.81
N ALA A 94 -8.42 -7.57 4.77
CA ALA A 94 -9.55 -6.91 4.12
C ALA A 94 -10.51 -6.22 5.11
N CYS A 95 -10.83 -6.85 6.23
CA CYS A 95 -11.83 -6.34 7.18
C CYS A 95 -11.29 -6.16 8.62
N LEU A 96 -10.02 -6.49 8.86
CA LEU A 96 -9.34 -6.36 10.14
C LEU A 96 -9.94 -7.16 11.31
N SER A 97 -10.87 -8.09 11.04
CA SER A 97 -11.30 -9.05 12.06
C SER A 97 -10.18 -10.03 12.40
N THR A 98 -10.19 -10.55 13.63
CA THR A 98 -9.25 -11.56 14.08
C THR A 98 -9.45 -12.86 13.30
N LEU A 99 -8.37 -13.45 12.83
CA LEU A 99 -8.38 -14.76 12.20
C LEU A 99 -8.16 -15.80 13.30
N ASN A 100 -9.14 -16.66 13.55
CA ASN A 100 -8.96 -17.77 14.49
C ASN A 100 -8.06 -18.80 13.79
N ALA A 101 -6.78 -18.83 14.17
CA ALA A 101 -5.91 -19.94 13.78
C ALA A 101 -6.26 -21.11 14.69
N ASP A 102 -7.21 -21.96 14.28
CA ASP A 102 -7.40 -23.26 14.94
C ASP A 102 -6.14 -24.10 14.72
N ASP A 103 -5.59 -24.56 15.86
CA ASP A 103 -4.36 -25.35 16.09
C ASP A 103 -4.34 -26.66 15.26
#